data_AF-A0A6J1FI27-F1
#
_entry.id   AF-A0A6J1FI27-F1
#
_cell.length_a   1.000
_cell.length_b   1.000
_cell.length_c   1.000
_cell.angle_alpha   90.00
_cell.angle_beta   90.00
_cell.angle_gamma   90.00
#
_symmetry.space_group_name_H-M   'P 1'
#
loop_
_entity.id
_entity.type
_entity.pdbx_description
1 polymer ?
#
loop_
_entity_poly.entity_id
_entity_poly.type
_entity_poly.pdbx_seq_one_letter_code
_entity_poly.pdbx_strand_id
1 'polypeptide(L)'
;MGRVRTKTVKKSSRQVIERYYSKMTLDFHTNKKILEEVAIIPSKRLRNKIAGFSTHLMKRIQKGPVRGISLKLQEEERERRMDFVPDESAIKINEIKVDKETLDMLAAFGMSDIPGLVEVEPQAMNLPQAFGRGAGGPRRY
;
A
#
# COMPACT_ATOMS: atom_id res chain seq x y z
N MET A 1 -10.34 6.41 -30.65
CA MET A 1 -10.19 7.47 -29.61
C MET A 1 -10.64 6.94 -28.25
N GLY A 2 -9.80 7.04 -27.21
CA GLY A 2 -10.02 6.38 -25.91
C GLY A 2 -10.88 7.16 -24.90
N ARG A 3 -11.60 6.44 -24.03
CA ARG A 3 -12.49 6.99 -22.97
C ARG A 3 -11.72 7.39 -21.70
N VAL A 4 -10.63 8.14 -21.85
CA VAL A 4 -9.78 8.57 -20.73
C VAL A 4 -10.40 9.80 -20.03
N ARG A 5 -10.42 9.80 -18.69
CA ARG A 5 -10.94 10.92 -17.90
C ARG A 5 -9.84 11.99 -17.72
N THR A 6 -10.20 13.26 -17.86
CA THR A 6 -9.28 14.41 -17.73
C THR A 6 -8.85 14.65 -16.29
N LYS A 7 -7.77 15.43 -16.11
CA LYS A 7 -7.24 15.80 -14.78
C LYS A 7 -8.27 16.51 -13.89
N THR A 8 -9.12 17.35 -14.48
CA THR A 8 -10.19 18.07 -13.77
C THR A 8 -11.20 17.11 -13.15
N VAL A 9 -11.72 16.17 -13.92
CA VAL A 9 -12.65 15.13 -13.42
C VAL A 9 -12.00 14.32 -12.31
N LYS A 10 -10.75 13.86 -12.51
CA LYS A 10 -10.05 13.06 -11.50
C LYS A 10 -9.80 13.84 -10.21
N LYS A 11 -9.38 15.10 -10.30
CA LYS A 11 -9.10 15.96 -9.13
C LYS A 11 -10.38 16.27 -8.36
N SER A 12 -11.44 16.73 -9.04
CA SER A 12 -12.71 17.06 -8.41
C SER A 12 -13.35 15.84 -7.71
N SER A 13 -13.32 14.66 -8.34
CA SER A 13 -13.85 13.45 -7.70
C SER A 13 -13.11 13.07 -6.41
N ARG A 14 -11.77 13.18 -6.37
CA ARG A 14 -11.02 12.89 -5.13
C ARG A 14 -11.41 13.87 -4.02
N GLN A 15 -11.47 15.16 -4.34
CA GLN A 15 -11.81 16.20 -3.37
C GLN A 15 -13.23 16.03 -2.79
N VAL A 16 -14.21 15.63 -3.61
CA VAL A 16 -15.57 15.34 -3.13
C VAL A 16 -15.56 14.14 -2.18
N ILE A 17 -14.81 13.09 -2.51
CA ILE A 17 -14.72 11.87 -1.69
C ILE A 17 -14.03 12.15 -0.35
N GLU A 18 -12.93 12.89 -0.34
CA GLU A 18 -12.19 13.23 0.89
C GLU A 18 -13.05 14.01 1.88
N ARG A 19 -13.90 14.93 1.38
CA ARG A 19 -14.70 15.82 2.22
C ARG A 19 -16.07 15.26 2.61
N TYR A 20 -16.70 14.50 1.72
CA TYR A 20 -18.10 14.08 1.85
C TYR A 20 -18.27 12.56 1.79
N TYR A 21 -17.26 11.79 2.22
CA TYR A 21 -17.28 10.33 2.19
C TYR A 21 -18.58 9.73 2.75
N SER A 22 -19.04 10.21 3.91
CA SER A 22 -20.24 9.70 4.60
C SER A 22 -21.55 9.86 3.82
N LYS A 23 -21.61 10.80 2.86
CA LYS A 23 -22.79 11.02 2.02
C LYS A 23 -22.75 10.22 0.72
N MET A 24 -21.56 9.82 0.28
CA MET A 24 -21.36 9.19 -1.02
C MET A 24 -21.69 7.69 -0.97
N THR A 25 -22.20 7.16 -2.08
CA THR A 25 -22.62 5.75 -2.18
C THR A 25 -21.94 5.04 -3.35
N LEU A 26 -22.28 3.77 -3.60
CA LEU A 26 -21.83 3.01 -4.78
C LEU A 26 -22.66 3.30 -6.03
N ASP A 27 -23.83 3.93 -5.88
CA ASP A 27 -24.79 4.14 -6.95
C ASP A 27 -24.52 5.45 -7.71
N PHE A 28 -24.81 5.45 -9.02
CA PHE A 28 -24.56 6.60 -9.88
C PHE A 28 -25.61 7.70 -9.72
N HIS A 29 -26.89 7.33 -9.56
CA HIS A 29 -27.99 8.31 -9.56
C HIS A 29 -28.02 9.12 -8.27
N THR A 30 -27.79 8.47 -7.14
CA THR A 30 -27.64 9.11 -5.82
C THR A 30 -26.45 10.06 -5.80
N ASN A 31 -25.26 9.59 -6.19
CA ASN A 31 -24.05 10.44 -6.24
C ASN A 31 -24.20 11.63 -7.20
N LYS A 32 -24.94 11.47 -8.30
CA LYS A 32 -25.24 12.57 -9.22
C LYS A 32 -26.08 13.67 -8.55
N LYS A 33 -27.06 13.30 -7.72
CA LYS A 33 -27.87 14.24 -6.93
C LYS A 33 -27.04 14.91 -5.83
N ILE A 34 -26.23 14.14 -5.10
CA ILE A 34 -25.33 14.68 -4.07
C ILE A 34 -24.37 15.72 -4.65
N LEU A 35 -23.85 15.50 -5.86
CA LEU A 35 -22.99 16.46 -6.55
C LEU A 35 -23.70 17.76 -6.94
N GLU A 36 -25.03 17.78 -7.04
CA GLU A 36 -25.81 19.00 -7.28
C GLU A 36 -25.90 19.86 -6.02
N GLU A 37 -25.95 19.22 -4.84
CA GLU A 37 -25.98 19.90 -3.55
C GLU A 37 -24.59 20.36 -3.09
N VAL A 38 -23.57 19.53 -3.33
CA VAL A 38 -22.21 19.74 -2.80
C VAL A 38 -21.40 20.74 -3.63
N ALA A 39 -21.64 20.83 -4.94
CA ALA A 39 -20.80 21.61 -5.84
C ALA A 39 -21.60 22.26 -6.98
N ILE A 40 -21.28 23.51 -7.27
CA ILE A 40 -21.81 24.22 -8.43
C ILE A 40 -21.03 23.74 -9.68
N ILE A 41 -21.60 22.79 -10.41
CA ILE A 41 -21.01 22.24 -11.63
C ILE A 41 -21.75 22.84 -12.85
N PRO A 42 -21.05 23.55 -13.75
CA PRO A 42 -21.69 24.36 -14.80
C PRO A 42 -22.36 23.53 -15.91
N SER A 43 -21.93 22.27 -16.12
CA SER A 43 -22.50 21.44 -17.19
C SER A 43 -22.89 20.05 -16.72
N LYS A 44 -24.03 19.58 -17.25
CA LYS A 44 -24.55 18.21 -17.07
C LYS A 44 -23.52 17.15 -17.45
N ARG A 45 -22.76 17.37 -18.54
CA ARG A 45 -21.76 16.42 -19.02
C ARG A 45 -20.57 16.29 -18.07
N LEU A 46 -20.12 17.39 -17.45
CA LEU A 46 -19.07 17.34 -16.42
C LEU A 46 -19.58 16.66 -15.14
N ARG A 47 -20.79 17.01 -14.69
CA ARG A 47 -21.44 16.39 -13.53
C ARG A 47 -21.49 14.87 -13.68
N ASN A 48 -21.96 14.37 -14.82
CA ASN A 48 -22.05 12.94 -15.08
C ASN A 48 -20.67 12.25 -15.12
N LYS A 49 -19.63 12.91 -15.65
CA LYS A 49 -18.27 12.37 -15.64
C LYS A 49 -17.69 12.29 -14.22
N ILE A 50 -17.95 13.29 -13.38
CA ILE A 50 -17.51 13.33 -11.98
C ILE A 50 -18.27 12.28 -11.17
N ALA A 51 -19.60 12.20 -11.30
CA ALA A 51 -20.41 11.18 -10.64
C ALA A 51 -19.91 9.76 -11.00
N GLY A 52 -19.70 9.49 -12.28
CA GLY A 52 -19.25 8.18 -12.75
C GLY A 52 -17.81 7.83 -12.38
N PHE A 53 -16.92 8.82 -12.20
CA PHE A 53 -15.57 8.54 -11.71
C PHE A 53 -15.55 8.39 -10.19
N SER A 54 -16.41 9.11 -9.47
CA SER A 54 -16.54 9.01 -8.01
C SER A 54 -17.09 7.65 -7.59
N THR A 55 -18.12 7.11 -8.28
CA THR A 55 -18.59 5.73 -8.06
C THR A 55 -17.51 4.69 -8.31
N HIS A 56 -16.68 4.89 -9.35
CA HIS A 56 -15.58 3.99 -9.63
C HIS A 56 -14.51 4.02 -8.52
N LEU A 57 -14.23 5.18 -7.94
CA LEU A 57 -13.34 5.30 -6.79
C LEU A 57 -13.93 4.65 -5.53
N MET A 58 -15.23 4.84 -5.27
CA MET A 58 -15.92 4.22 -4.14
C MET A 58 -15.85 2.69 -4.18
N LYS A 59 -16.08 2.08 -5.35
CA LYS A 59 -15.91 0.62 -5.54
C LYS A 59 -14.48 0.14 -5.32
N ARG A 60 -13.47 1.01 -5.53
CA ARG A 60 -12.06 0.67 -5.27
C ARG A 60 -11.73 0.81 -3.80
N ILE A 61 -12.25 1.84 -3.13
CA ILE A 61 -12.08 2.05 -1.68
C ILE A 61 -12.61 0.85 -0.89
N GLN A 62 -13.74 0.28 -1.31
CA GLN A 62 -14.29 -0.93 -0.68
C GLN A 62 -13.35 -2.15 -0.76
N LYS A 63 -12.51 -2.23 -1.79
CA LYS A 63 -11.53 -3.32 -1.95
C LYS A 63 -10.21 -3.05 -1.23
N GLY A 64 -9.95 -1.79 -0.86
CA GLY A 64 -8.70 -1.39 -0.21
C GLY A 64 -8.39 0.10 -0.39
N PRO A 65 -7.33 0.58 0.28
CA PRO A 65 -6.95 1.98 0.24
C PRO A 65 -6.57 2.41 -1.18
N VAL A 66 -7.09 3.56 -1.63
CA VAL A 66 -6.82 4.10 -2.95
C VAL A 66 -5.76 5.19 -2.85
N ARG A 67 -4.67 5.04 -3.63
CA ARG A 67 -3.58 6.02 -3.65
C ARG A 67 -4.08 7.44 -3.96
N GLY A 68 -3.70 8.39 -3.09
CA GLY A 68 -3.98 9.81 -3.25
C GLY A 68 -5.41 10.21 -2.89
N ILE A 69 -6.07 9.43 -2.04
CA ILE A 69 -7.30 9.80 -1.32
C ILE A 69 -7.01 9.46 0.13
N SER A 70 -7.10 10.44 1.03
CA SER A 70 -7.10 10.17 2.47
C SER A 70 -8.52 10.29 3.00
N LEU A 71 -8.92 9.28 3.76
CA LEU A 71 -10.15 9.32 4.54
C LEU A 71 -9.74 9.50 5.99
N LYS A 72 -10.42 10.39 6.74
CA LYS A 72 -10.17 10.56 8.18
C LYS A 72 -10.21 9.22 8.93
N LEU A 73 -11.15 8.35 8.55
CA LEU A 73 -11.27 7.00 9.09
C LEU A 73 -9.99 6.16 8.87
N GLN A 74 -9.34 6.30 7.71
CA GLN A 74 -8.09 5.58 7.42
C GLN A 74 -6.90 6.18 8.18
N GLU A 75 -6.92 7.48 8.46
CA GLU A 75 -5.89 8.15 9.26
C GLU A 75 -5.96 7.66 10.71
N GLU A 76 -7.15 7.60 11.31
CA GLU A 76 -7.36 7.08 12.66
C GLU A 76 -7.00 5.59 12.80
N GLU A 77 -7.40 4.74 11.85
CA GLU A 77 -7.01 3.32 11.86
C GLU A 77 -5.50 3.15 11.68
N ARG A 78 -4.86 4.01 10.89
CA ARG A 78 -3.42 3.98 10.66
C ARG A 78 -2.66 4.40 11.92
N GLU A 79 -3.12 5.43 12.63
CA GLU A 79 -2.55 5.84 13.92
C GLU A 79 -2.60 4.71 14.94
N ARG A 80 -3.78 4.07 15.13
CA ARG A 80 -3.90 2.93 16.05
C ARG A 80 -2.99 1.76 15.72
N ARG A 81 -2.74 1.51 14.42
CA ARG A 81 -1.83 0.44 13.98
C ARG A 81 -0.37 0.81 14.20
N MET A 82 -0.01 2.09 14.05
CA MET A 82 1.35 2.57 14.28
C MET A 82 1.69 2.64 15.78
N ASP A 83 0.70 2.98 16.61
CA ASP A 83 0.83 3.04 18.07
C ASP A 83 0.86 1.65 18.72
N PHE A 84 0.56 0.60 17.96
CA PHE A 84 0.62 -0.77 18.43
C PHE A 84 2.08 -1.21 18.63
N VAL A 85 2.53 -1.15 19.87
CA VAL A 85 3.77 -1.77 20.32
C VAL A 85 3.43 -3.19 20.82
N PRO A 86 3.98 -4.25 20.20
CA PRO A 86 3.77 -5.61 20.69
C PRO A 86 4.42 -5.79 22.07
N ASP A 87 3.82 -6.63 22.92
CA ASP A 87 4.32 -6.92 24.27
C ASP A 87 5.75 -7.48 24.25
N GLU A 88 6.06 -8.28 23.23
CA GLU A 88 7.41 -8.80 22.98
C GLU A 88 7.99 -8.15 21.72
N SER A 89 9.08 -7.39 21.90
CA SER A 89 9.82 -6.81 20.78
C SER A 89 10.60 -7.90 20.05
N ALA A 90 10.51 -7.94 18.72
CA ALA A 90 11.31 -8.85 17.88
C ALA A 90 12.84 -8.68 18.05
N ILE A 91 13.28 -7.56 18.62
CA ILE A 91 14.69 -7.27 18.94
C ILE A 91 15.17 -8.07 20.15
N LYS A 92 14.26 -8.50 21.04
CA LYS A 92 14.60 -9.29 22.22
C LYS A 92 14.79 -10.76 21.82
N ILE A 93 15.87 -11.02 21.11
CA ILE A 93 16.36 -12.37 20.81
C ILE A 93 17.36 -12.79 21.89
N ASN A 94 17.28 -14.05 22.32
CA ASN A 94 18.19 -14.61 23.33
C ASN A 94 19.57 -14.93 22.75
N GLU A 95 19.66 -15.12 21.44
CA GLU A 95 20.89 -15.48 20.71
C GLU A 95 21.10 -14.50 19.55
N ILE A 96 22.24 -13.81 19.56
CA ILE A 96 22.72 -12.91 18.52
C ILE A 96 23.75 -13.67 17.69
N LYS A 97 23.34 -14.11 16.50
CA LYS A 97 24.21 -14.82 15.56
C LYS A 97 25.05 -13.82 14.77
N VAL A 98 26.37 -13.94 14.86
CA VAL A 98 27.32 -13.01 14.23
C VAL A 98 28.41 -13.75 13.48
N ASP A 99 28.92 -13.11 12.44
CA ASP A 99 30.05 -13.57 11.64
C ASP A 99 31.38 -13.21 12.33
N LYS A 100 32.46 -13.94 12.02
CA LYS A 100 33.81 -13.74 12.58
C LYS A 100 34.29 -12.27 12.51
N GLU A 101 34.17 -11.64 11.34
CA GLU A 101 34.59 -10.25 11.12
C GLU A 101 33.80 -9.26 11.99
N THR A 102 32.51 -9.52 12.22
CA THR A 102 31.68 -8.67 13.08
C THR A 102 32.00 -8.83 14.56
N LEU A 103 32.48 -10.00 14.98
CA LEU A 103 32.92 -10.28 16.34
C LEU A 103 34.22 -9.53 16.65
N ASP A 104 35.18 -9.54 15.72
CA ASP A 104 36.41 -8.76 15.82
C ASP A 104 36.14 -7.25 15.85
N MET A 105 35.17 -6.80 15.05
CA MET A 105 34.70 -5.42 15.07
C MET A 105 34.11 -5.04 16.44
N LEU A 106 33.25 -5.89 17.03
CA LEU A 106 32.67 -5.67 18.36
C LEU A 106 33.75 -5.63 19.45
N ALA A 107 34.78 -6.48 19.35
CA ALA A 107 35.93 -6.46 20.24
C ALA A 107 36.73 -5.14 20.14
N ALA A 108 36.95 -4.63 18.91
CA ALA A 108 37.63 -3.36 18.69
C ALA A 108 36.86 -2.14 19.23
N PHE A 109 35.53 -2.19 19.21
CA PHE A 109 34.66 -1.17 19.82
C PHE A 109 34.51 -1.32 21.35
N GLY A 110 35.14 -2.33 21.97
CA GLY A 110 35.04 -2.59 23.41
C GLY A 110 33.68 -3.15 23.85
N MET A 111 32.94 -3.80 22.94
CA MET A 111 31.63 -4.40 23.18
C MET A 111 31.69 -5.94 23.11
N SER A 112 32.71 -6.54 23.73
CA SER A 112 32.89 -8.00 23.77
C SER A 112 31.87 -8.73 24.64
N ASP A 113 31.31 -8.05 25.64
CA ASP A 113 30.56 -8.70 26.73
C ASP A 113 29.04 -8.65 26.53
N ILE A 114 28.57 -8.54 25.28
CA ILE A 114 27.13 -8.52 24.99
C ILE A 114 26.55 -9.93 25.24
N PRO A 115 25.49 -10.06 26.07
CA PRO A 115 24.88 -11.36 26.34
C PRO A 115 24.23 -11.95 25.08
N GLY A 116 24.50 -13.23 24.82
CA GLY A 116 23.86 -13.99 23.74
C GLY A 116 24.62 -14.02 22.41
N LEU A 117 25.85 -13.50 22.32
CA LEU A 117 26.69 -13.61 21.11
C LEU A 117 27.04 -15.07 20.79
N VAL A 118 26.69 -15.53 19.59
CA VAL A 118 27.03 -16.85 19.07
C VAL A 118 27.62 -16.71 17.67
N GLU A 119 28.83 -17.25 17.48
CA GLU A 119 29.47 -17.29 16.16
C GLU A 119 28.79 -18.35 15.28
N VAL A 120 28.46 -18.00 14.04
CA VAL A 120 27.87 -18.94 13.07
C VAL A 120 28.78 -19.06 11.86
N GLU A 121 29.07 -20.30 11.45
CA GLU A 121 29.78 -20.54 10.19
C GLU A 121 28.87 -20.25 8.98
N PRO A 122 29.39 -19.60 7.93
CA PRO A 122 28.59 -19.27 6.76
C PRO A 122 28.14 -20.57 6.07
N GLN A 123 26.85 -20.90 6.17
CA GLN A 123 26.27 -21.99 5.39
C GLN A 123 26.23 -21.58 3.92
N ALA A 124 26.86 -22.38 3.06
CA ALA A 124 26.75 -22.22 1.62
C ALA A 124 25.28 -22.25 1.20
N MET A 125 24.80 -21.15 0.60
CA MET A 125 23.46 -21.10 0.01
C MET A 125 23.38 -22.15 -1.10
N ASN A 126 22.69 -23.27 -0.83
CA ASN A 126 22.29 -24.19 -1.89
C ASN A 126 21.26 -23.46 -2.76
N LEU A 127 21.70 -22.98 -3.92
CA LEU A 127 20.79 -22.54 -4.96
C LEU A 127 19.85 -23.71 -5.31
N PRO A 128 18.52 -23.53 -5.30
CA PRO A 128 17.64 -24.56 -5.81
C PRO A 128 18.00 -24.82 -7.27
N GLN A 129 18.37 -26.07 -7.58
CA GLN A 129 18.62 -26.52 -8.95
C GLN A 129 17.43 -26.09 -9.81
N ALA A 130 17.71 -25.23 -10.79
CA ALA A 130 16.75 -24.82 -11.79
C ALA A 130 16.24 -26.08 -12.50
N PHE A 131 15.02 -26.51 -12.15
CA PHE A 131 14.29 -27.52 -12.90
C PHE A 131 14.26 -27.12 -14.37
N GLY A 132 14.69 -28.05 -15.22
CA GLY A 132 15.11 -27.82 -16.59
C GLY A 132 14.16 -26.98 -17.42
N ARG A 133 14.75 -26.04 -18.17
CA ARG A 133 14.12 -25.47 -19.36
C ARG A 133 14.01 -26.57 -20.42
N GLY A 134 12.88 -27.26 -20.38
CA GLY A 134 12.42 -28.13 -21.45
C GLY A 134 12.39 -27.39 -22.79
N ALA A 135 12.78 -28.13 -23.82
CA ALA A 135 12.91 -27.72 -25.21
C ALA A 135 11.77 -26.82 -25.69
N GLY A 136 12.13 -25.66 -26.23
CA GLY A 136 11.23 -24.82 -27.01
C GLY A 136 10.89 -25.49 -28.33
N GLY A 137 9.69 -26.10 -28.40
CA GLY A 137 9.09 -26.53 -29.65
C GLY A 137 8.76 -25.34 -30.57
N PRO A 138 8.74 -25.54 -31.90
CA PRO A 138 8.67 -24.46 -32.87
C PRO A 138 7.30 -23.75 -32.88
N ARG A 139 7.33 -22.42 -32.81
CA ARG A 139 6.15 -21.57 -33.06
C ARG A 139 5.82 -21.62 -34.55
N ARG A 140 4.61 -22.10 -34.88
CA ARG A 140 4.01 -21.94 -36.21
C ARG A 140 3.65 -20.46 -36.43
N TYR A 141 3.99 -19.97 -37.61
CA TYR A 141 3.50 -18.70 -38.17
C TYR A 141 2.01 -18.79 -38.49
#